data_AF-A0A7W1HG43-F1
#
_entry.id   AF-A0A7W1HG43-F1
#
_cell.length_a   1.000
_cell.length_b   1.000
_cell.length_c   1.000
_cell.angle_alpha   90.00
_cell.angle_beta   90.00
_cell.angle_gamma   90.00
#
_symmetry.space_group_name_H-M   'P 1'
#
loop_
_entity.id
_entity.type
_entity.pdbx_description
1 polymer ?
#
loop_
_entity_poly.entity_id
_entity_poly.type
_entity_poly.pdbx_seq_one_letter_code
_entity_poly.pdbx_strand_id
1 'polypeptide(L)'
;MPYPNNKRSYQYPLSYHGNLLWPILFLFLYLPIGLVLILLNTCLRKGPLTYFVHYKGREFWLLFWAAAFFPIAIILAILNGFDIIELNDVE
;
A
#
# COMPACT_ATOMS: atom_id res chain seq x y z
N MET A 1 -5.48 17.00 -56.89
CA MET A 1 -6.62 16.91 -55.96
C MET A 1 -6.06 16.77 -54.55
N PRO A 2 -6.27 17.73 -53.64
CA PRO A 2 -5.74 17.64 -52.27
C PRO A 2 -6.56 16.63 -51.43
N TYR A 3 -5.87 15.81 -50.64
CA TYR A 3 -6.48 14.77 -49.80
C TYR A 3 -7.11 15.41 -48.54
N PRO A 4 -8.35 15.05 -48.16
CA PRO A 4 -9.00 15.64 -47.00
C PRO A 4 -8.31 15.21 -45.70
N ASN A 5 -7.76 16.18 -44.98
CA ASN A 5 -7.18 16.03 -43.64
C ASN A 5 -8.31 15.90 -42.60
N ASN A 6 -8.64 14.67 -42.18
CA ASN A 6 -9.60 14.43 -41.11
C ASN A 6 -8.92 14.39 -39.74
N LYS A 7 -8.82 15.52 -39.06
CA LYS A 7 -8.42 15.54 -37.65
C LYS A 7 -9.51 14.89 -36.80
N ARG A 8 -9.43 13.56 -36.57
CA ARG A 8 -10.29 12.87 -35.61
C ARG A 8 -9.84 13.24 -34.20
N SER A 9 -10.68 14.00 -33.50
CA SER A 9 -10.43 14.37 -32.10
C SER A 9 -11.00 13.27 -31.20
N TYR A 10 -10.13 12.53 -30.51
CA TYR A 10 -10.54 11.52 -29.54
C TYR A 10 -10.91 12.21 -28.23
N GLN A 11 -12.21 12.42 -27.99
CA GLN A 11 -12.70 12.84 -26.68
C GLN A 11 -12.78 11.62 -25.77
N TYR A 12 -11.77 11.45 -24.92
CA TYR A 12 -11.82 10.48 -23.84
C TYR A 12 -12.86 10.94 -22.81
N PRO A 13 -13.77 10.06 -22.34
CA PRO A 13 -14.84 10.44 -21.41
C PRO A 13 -14.31 10.82 -20.02
N LEU A 14 -13.08 10.43 -19.70
CA LEU A 14 -12.39 10.75 -18.45
C LEU A 14 -11.28 11.78 -18.74
N SER A 15 -11.63 13.06 -18.59
CA SER A 15 -10.69 14.16 -18.65
C SER A 15 -10.51 14.76 -17.25
N TYR A 16 -9.35 14.51 -16.64
CA TYR A 16 -9.01 15.06 -15.33
C TYR A 16 -8.65 16.54 -15.47
N HIS A 17 -9.59 17.42 -15.12
CA HIS A 17 -9.40 18.87 -15.17
C HIS A 17 -8.67 19.45 -13.94
N GLY A 18 -8.40 18.61 -12.93
CA GLY A 18 -7.73 19.02 -11.70
C GLY A 18 -6.21 19.06 -11.81
N ASN A 19 -5.56 19.53 -10.74
CA ASN A 19 -4.10 19.46 -10.65
C ASN A 19 -3.65 18.03 -10.34
N LEU A 20 -2.93 17.40 -11.27
CA LEU A 20 -2.42 16.03 -11.16
C LEU A 20 -1.47 15.83 -9.98
N LEU A 21 -0.91 16.90 -9.41
CA LEU A 21 -0.05 16.83 -8.23
C LEU A 21 -0.79 16.33 -6.98
N TRP A 22 -2.08 16.65 -6.83
CA TRP A 22 -2.88 16.21 -5.68
C TRP A 22 -2.99 14.68 -5.58
N PRO A 23 -3.44 13.96 -6.61
CA PRO A 23 -3.54 12.49 -6.54
C PRO A 23 -2.17 11.83 -6.35
N ILE A 24 -1.10 12.38 -6.94
CA ILE A 24 0.26 11.86 -6.75
C ILE A 24 0.71 12.00 -5.29
N LEU A 25 0.47 13.17 -4.69
CA LEU A 25 0.81 13.43 -3.28
C LEU A 25 0.03 12.51 -2.33
N PHE A 26 -1.27 12.36 -2.56
CA PHE A 26 -2.10 11.46 -1.77
C PHE A 26 -1.73 9.99 -1.95
N LEU A 27 -1.36 9.58 -3.17
CA LEU A 27 -0.87 8.23 -3.43
C LEU A 27 0.41 7.97 -2.62
N PHE A 28 1.36 8.90 -2.62
CA PHE A 28 2.59 8.76 -1.84
C PHE A 28 2.36 8.76 -0.32
N LEU A 29 1.35 9.49 0.17
CA LEU A 29 1.05 9.58 1.59
C LEU A 29 0.26 8.36 2.11
N TYR A 30 -0.76 7.92 1.39
CA TYR A 30 -1.69 6.88 1.86
C TYR A 30 -1.28 5.46 1.49
N LEU A 31 -0.61 5.26 0.36
CA LEU A 31 -0.11 3.94 -0.05
C LEU A 31 0.78 3.29 1.02
N PRO A 32 1.80 3.97 1.60
CA PRO A 32 2.66 3.34 2.58
C PRO A 32 1.93 2.98 3.88
N ILE A 33 1.02 3.85 4.32
CA ILE A 33 0.17 3.61 5.49
C ILE A 33 -0.68 2.37 5.26
N GLY A 34 -1.36 2.29 4.11
CA GLY A 34 -2.19 1.15 3.75
C GLY A 34 -1.41 -0.15 3.68
N LEU A 35 -0.19 -0.12 3.13
CA LEU A 35 0.68 -1.29 3.04
C LEU A 35 1.07 -1.82 4.43
N VAL A 36 1.45 -0.94 5.35
CA VAL A 36 1.77 -1.30 6.74
C VAL A 36 0.54 -1.85 7.45
N LEU A 37 -0.63 -1.21 7.27
CA LEU A 37 -1.88 -1.66 7.89
C LEU A 37 -2.26 -3.08 7.43
N ILE A 38 -2.16 -3.34 6.12
CA ILE A 38 -2.40 -4.67 5.56
C ILE A 38 -1.43 -5.65 6.20
N LEU A 39 -0.13 -5.35 6.24
CA LEU A 39 0.87 -6.28 6.78
C LEU A 39 0.60 -6.64 8.25
N LEU A 40 0.24 -5.65 9.07
CA LEU A 40 -0.08 -5.85 10.49
C LEU A 40 -1.38 -6.63 10.72
N ASN A 41 -2.35 -6.51 9.82
CA ASN A 41 -3.65 -7.19 9.93
C ASN A 41 -3.73 -8.45 9.07
N THR A 42 -2.64 -8.84 8.39
CA THR A 42 -2.63 -10.02 7.53
C THR A 42 -2.57 -11.27 8.40
N CYS A 43 -3.67 -12.01 8.38
CA CYS A 43 -3.76 -13.38 8.87
C CYS A 43 -3.77 -14.31 7.66
N LEU A 44 -2.81 -15.24 7.60
CA LEU A 44 -2.74 -16.25 6.55
C LEU A 44 -3.25 -17.56 7.11
N ARG A 45 -4.42 -18.01 6.64
CA ARG A 45 -4.97 -19.32 7.00
C ARG A 45 -4.58 -20.34 5.93
N LYS A 46 -3.84 -21.37 6.31
CA LYS A 46 -3.47 -22.49 5.41
C LYS A 46 -3.89 -23.81 6.05
N GLY A 47 -5.11 -24.25 5.75
CA GLY A 47 -5.67 -25.49 6.31
C GLY A 47 -5.95 -25.35 7.82
N PRO A 48 -5.44 -26.27 8.68
CA PRO A 48 -5.61 -26.21 10.13
C PRO A 48 -4.61 -25.27 10.84
N LEU A 49 -3.67 -24.69 10.10
CA LEU A 49 -2.68 -23.76 10.64
C LEU A 49 -3.08 -22.31 10.31
N THR A 50 -3.14 -21.49 11.34
CA THR A 50 -3.41 -20.06 11.24
C THR A 50 -2.12 -19.30 11.55
N TYR A 51 -1.56 -18.63 10.53
CA TYR A 51 -0.35 -17.83 10.65
C TYR A 51 -0.69 -16.37 10.90
N PHE A 52 -0.19 -15.82 11.99
CA PHE A 52 -0.30 -14.39 12.32
C PHE A 52 1.06 -13.71 12.13
N VAL A 53 1.08 -12.63 11.36
CA VAL A 53 2.27 -11.79 11.23
C VAL A 53 2.25 -10.79 12.39
N HIS A 54 3.18 -10.92 13.33
CA HIS A 54 3.29 -10.04 14.48
C HIS A 54 4.55 -9.18 14.36
N TYR A 55 4.39 -7.86 14.38
CA TYR A 55 5.54 -6.97 14.36
C TYR A 55 6.19 -6.90 15.76
N LYS A 56 7.50 -7.17 15.85
CA LYS A 56 8.20 -7.18 17.15
C LYS A 56 8.31 -5.80 17.79
N GLY A 57 8.33 -4.76 16.97
CA GLY A 57 8.45 -3.37 17.42
C GLY A 57 7.11 -2.77 17.85
N ARG A 58 7.12 -1.48 18.19
CA ARG A 58 5.89 -0.73 18.45
C ARG A 58 5.18 -0.45 17.12
N GLU A 59 4.03 -1.08 16.91
CA GLU A 59 3.17 -0.87 15.73
C GLU A 59 2.80 0.59 15.53
N PHE A 60 2.48 1.31 16.63
CA PHE A 60 2.21 2.75 16.59
C PHE A 60 3.37 3.54 16.01
N TRP A 61 4.61 3.19 16.34
CA TRP A 61 5.78 3.87 15.79
C TRP A 61 5.95 3.60 14.30
N LEU A 62 5.75 2.36 13.88
CA LEU A 62 5.79 2.00 12.47
C LEU A 62 4.74 2.77 11.66
N LEU A 63 3.52 2.86 12.17
CA LEU A 63 2.42 3.60 11.54
C LEU A 63 2.67 5.11 11.50
N PHE A 64 3.17 5.69 12.59
CA PHE A 64 3.53 7.10 12.64
C PHE A 64 4.57 7.43 11.56
N TRP A 65 5.63 6.64 11.47
CA TRP A 65 6.67 6.85 10.46
C TRP A 65 6.20 6.52 9.05
N ALA A 66 5.27 5.58 8.87
CA ALA A 66 4.68 5.30 7.56
C ALA A 66 3.93 6.51 7.00
N ALA A 67 3.26 7.27 7.87
CA ALA A 67 2.56 8.50 7.49
C ALA A 67 3.50 9.71 7.35
N ALA A 68 4.48 9.86 8.24
CA ALA A 68 5.36 11.01 8.24
C ALA A 68 6.48 10.91 7.20
N PHE A 69 7.09 9.74 7.05
CA PHE A 69 8.23 9.52 6.16
C PHE A 69 8.44 8.03 5.85
N PHE A 70 7.82 7.56 4.76
CA PHE A 70 7.81 6.16 4.34
C PHE A 70 9.18 5.43 4.41
N PRO A 71 10.32 6.02 4.00
CA PRO A 71 11.60 5.33 4.09
C PRO A 71 11.99 4.91 5.51
N ILE A 72 11.68 5.73 6.52
CA ILE A 72 11.97 5.39 7.92
C ILE A 72 11.10 4.20 8.37
N ALA A 73 9.85 4.12 7.91
CA ALA A 73 8.98 2.99 8.20
C ALA A 73 9.56 1.67 7.65
N ILE A 74 10.12 1.68 6.43
CA ILE A 74 10.80 0.50 5.87
C ILE A 74 12.00 0.10 6.73
N ILE A 75 12.83 1.07 7.12
CA ILE A 75 14.01 0.81 7.95
C ILE A 75 13.59 0.19 9.29
N LEU A 76 12.54 0.71 9.93
CA LEU A 76 11.99 0.16 11.17
C LEU A 76 11.40 -1.24 10.97
N ALA A 77 10.70 -1.48 9.85
CA ALA A 77 10.15 -2.78 9.52
C ALA A 77 11.25 -3.84 9.41
N ILE A 78 12.37 -3.49 8.74
CA ILE A 78 13.52 -4.38 8.56
C ILE A 78 14.29 -4.58 9.87
N LEU A 79 14.54 -3.51 10.62
CA LEU A 79 15.34 -3.56 11.86
C LEU A 79 14.65 -4.37 12.97
N ASN A 80 13.36 -4.15 13.18
CA ASN A 80 12.62 -4.88 14.23
C ASN A 80 12.16 -6.26 13.74
N GLY A 81 11.95 -6.42 12.43
CA GLY A 81 11.47 -7.65 11.82
C GLY A 81 10.01 -7.97 12.12
N PHE A 82 9.49 -8.96 11.39
CA PHE A 82 8.19 -9.56 11.63
C PHE A 82 8.39 -10.98 12.16
N ASP A 83 7.64 -11.34 13.18
CA ASP A 83 7.53 -12.71 13.67
C ASP A 83 6.31 -13.37 13.05
N ILE A 84 6.38 -14.68 12.85
CA ILE A 84 5.25 -15.48 12.36
C ILE A 84 4.82 -16.39 13.51
N ILE A 85 3.64 -16.12 14.06
CA ILE A 85 3.05 -16.94 15.12
C ILE A 85 2.18 -17.98 14.45
N GLU A 86 2.51 -19.26 14.67
CA GLU A 86 1.73 -20.40 14.18
C GLU A 86 0.72 -20.81 15.26
N LEU A 87 -0.57 -20.58 15.01
CA LEU A 87 -1.64 -21.18 15.79
C LEU A 87 -2.06 -22.49 15.12
N ASN A 88 -1.94 -23.59 15.85
CA ASN A 88 -2.42 -24.89 15.39
C ASN A 88 -3.84 -25.07 15.95
N ASP A 89 -4.86 -24.96 15.10
CA ASP A 89 -6.28 -25.13 15.47
C ASP A 89 -6.62 -26.62 15.63
N VAL A 90 -5.76 -27.39 16.31
CA VAL A 90 -5.94 -28.83 16.59
C VAL A 90 -6.32 -28.98 18.05
N GLU A 91 -7.63 -28.99 18.32
CA GLU A 91 -8.23 -29.68 19.47
C GLU A 91 -8.39 -31.18 19.17
#